data_AF-A0A3B9WMD8-F1
#
_entry.id   AF-A0A3B9WMD8-F1
#
_cell.length_a   1.000
_cell.length_b   1.000
_cell.length_c   1.000
_cell.angle_alpha   90.00
_cell.angle_beta   90.00
_cell.angle_gamma   90.00
#
_symmetry.space_group_name_H-M   'P 1'
#
loop_
_entity.id
_entity.type
_entity.pdbx_description
1 polymer ?
#
loop_
_entity_poly.entity_id
_entity_poly.type
_entity_poly.pdbx_seq_one_letter_code
_entity_poly.pdbx_strand_id
1 'polypeptide(L)'
;MFDQLSLDELRAKRAEMQHQEDAISFVRRLAQGRLDIARDELRRRIDNEPLLDVATNLAGVFGQEHGGGSARPPRETIISGDHPLVLELEHLCEDLGFGSIRTLDETSLRTAIDELAK
;
A
#
# COMPACT_ATOMS: atom_id res chain seq x y z
N MET A 1 1.04 -9.44 30.36
CA MET A 1 0.60 -10.62 31.13
C MET A 1 0.53 -11.81 30.18
N PHE A 2 1.70 -12.38 29.85
CA PHE A 2 1.82 -13.60 29.04
C PHE A 2 2.18 -14.82 29.89
N ASP A 3 2.67 -14.60 31.11
CA ASP A 3 3.17 -15.61 32.05
C ASP A 3 2.12 -16.58 32.60
N GLN A 4 0.83 -16.35 32.29
CA GLN A 4 -0.29 -17.22 32.66
C GLN A 4 -0.81 -18.07 31.50
N LEU A 5 -0.30 -17.87 30.28
CA LEU A 5 -0.70 -18.65 29.12
C LEU A 5 0.09 -19.95 29.07
N SER A 6 -0.59 -21.03 28.70
CA SER A 6 0.06 -22.23 28.21
C SER A 6 0.86 -21.93 26.94
N LEU A 7 1.81 -22.82 26.63
CA LEU A 7 2.62 -22.71 25.43
C LEU A 7 1.78 -22.68 24.14
N ASP A 8 0.67 -23.43 24.11
CA ASP A 8 -0.21 -23.50 22.96
C ASP A 8 -1.04 -22.22 22.80
N GLU A 9 -1.53 -21.65 23.90
CA GLU A 9 -2.20 -20.34 23.87
C GLU A 9 -1.25 -19.22 23.44
N LEU A 10 0.01 -19.27 23.88
CA LEU A 10 1.03 -18.30 23.46
C LEU A 10 1.33 -18.41 21.95
N ARG A 11 1.42 -19.64 21.42
CA ARG A 11 1.61 -19.88 19.98
C ARG A 11 0.40 -19.39 19.17
N ALA A 12 -0.81 -19.66 19.63
CA ALA A 12 -2.04 -19.20 18.99
C ALA A 12 -2.10 -17.67 18.95
N LYS A 13 -1.83 -16.99 20.08
CA LYS A 13 -1.76 -15.51 20.11
C LYS A 13 -0.67 -14.96 19.21
N ARG A 14 0.49 -15.60 19.15
CA ARG A 14 1.56 -15.18 18.24
C ARG A 14 1.11 -15.29 16.79
N ALA A 15 0.49 -16.41 16.39
CA ALA A 15 0.00 -16.61 15.03
C ALA A 15 -1.05 -15.55 14.65
N GLU A 16 -1.98 -15.26 15.57
CA GLU A 16 -2.99 -14.22 15.39
C GLU A 16 -2.37 -12.84 15.17
N MET A 17 -1.48 -12.40 16.07
CA MET A 17 -0.78 -11.11 15.92
C MET A 17 0.07 -11.05 14.64
N GLN A 18 0.66 -12.17 14.25
CA GLN A 18 1.44 -12.26 13.01
C GLN A 18 0.57 -12.13 11.76
N HIS A 19 -0.65 -12.65 11.77
CA HIS A 19 -1.60 -12.50 10.68
C HIS A 19 -2.11 -11.05 10.57
N GLN A 20 -2.44 -10.43 11.71
CA GLN A 20 -2.82 -9.02 11.76
C GLN A 20 -1.71 -8.10 11.24
N GLU A 21 -0.45 -8.36 11.62
CA GLU A 21 0.69 -7.60 11.12
C GLU A 21 0.92 -7.80 9.61
N ASP A 22 0.69 -9.01 9.08
CA ASP A 22 0.76 -9.24 7.63
C ASP A 22 -0.27 -8.39 6.87
N ALA A 23 -1.50 -8.32 7.38
CA ALA A 23 -2.56 -7.51 6.78
C ALA A 23 -2.16 -6.02 6.76
N ILE A 24 -1.63 -5.51 7.86
CA ILE A 24 -1.14 -4.12 7.94
C ILE A 24 0.03 -3.89 6.97
N SER A 25 1.02 -4.78 6.95
CA SER A 25 2.17 -4.68 6.06
C SER A 25 1.77 -4.74 4.58
N PHE A 26 0.79 -5.58 4.24
CA PHE A 26 0.22 -5.68 2.89
C PHE A 26 -0.48 -4.39 2.47
N VAL A 27 -1.40 -3.88 3.29
CA VAL A 27 -2.17 -2.65 3.01
C VAL A 27 -1.24 -1.44 2.95
N ARG A 28 -0.25 -1.36 3.84
CA ARG A 28 0.80 -0.33 3.78
C ARG A 28 1.51 -0.34 2.42
N ARG A 29 1.87 -1.52 1.90
CA ARG A 29 2.56 -1.63 0.61
C ARG A 29 1.66 -1.21 -0.56
N LEU A 30 0.37 -1.54 -0.50
CA LEU A 30 -0.61 -1.07 -1.47
C LEU A 30 -0.76 0.45 -1.44
N ALA A 31 -0.92 1.04 -0.24
CA ALA A 31 -1.05 2.48 -0.07
C ALA A 31 0.20 3.22 -0.56
N GLN A 32 1.40 2.73 -0.22
CA GLN A 32 2.67 3.23 -0.75
C GLN A 32 2.68 3.20 -2.29
N GLY A 33 2.30 2.08 -2.89
CA GLY A 33 2.29 1.98 -4.35
C GLY A 33 1.30 2.95 -5.03
N ARG A 34 0.15 3.21 -4.42
CA ARG A 34 -0.79 4.24 -4.89
C ARG A 34 -0.18 5.64 -4.72
N LEU A 35 0.37 5.93 -3.55
CA LEU A 35 1.03 7.21 -3.27
C LEU A 35 2.15 7.51 -4.28
N ASP A 36 2.95 6.50 -4.66
CA ASP A 36 4.03 6.65 -5.64
C ASP A 36 3.48 6.96 -7.04
N ILE A 37 2.39 6.31 -7.46
CA ILE A 37 1.70 6.63 -8.74
C ILE A 37 1.20 8.08 -8.73
N ALA A 38 0.58 8.52 -7.64
CA ALA A 38 0.03 9.88 -7.56
C ALA A 38 1.14 10.94 -7.57
N ARG A 39 2.25 10.70 -6.86
CA ARG A 39 3.43 11.56 -6.86
C ARG A 39 4.09 11.63 -8.24
N ASP A 40 4.21 10.50 -8.92
CA ASP A 40 4.76 10.45 -10.28
C ASP A 40 3.91 11.25 -11.27
N GLU A 41 2.59 11.07 -11.26
CA GLU A 41 1.68 11.82 -12.13
C GLU A 41 1.73 13.33 -11.86
N LEU A 42 1.79 13.75 -10.59
CA LEU A 42 1.95 15.15 -10.23
C LEU A 42 3.30 15.71 -10.72
N ARG A 43 4.41 14.99 -10.47
CA ARG A 43 5.75 15.39 -10.91
C ARG A 43 5.79 15.54 -12.43
N ARG A 44 5.29 14.54 -13.15
CA ARG A 44 5.20 14.52 -14.61
C ARG A 44 4.51 15.77 -15.16
N ARG A 45 3.43 16.21 -14.53
CA ARG A 45 2.68 17.43 -14.94
C ARG A 45 3.45 18.71 -14.66
N ILE A 46 4.08 18.81 -13.49
CA ILE A 46 4.90 19.98 -13.12
C ILE A 46 6.07 20.14 -14.07
N ASP A 47 6.73 19.03 -14.42
CA ASP A 47 7.91 19.00 -15.30
C ASP A 47 7.53 18.98 -16.80
N ASN A 48 6.23 18.96 -17.12
CA ASN A 48 5.69 18.86 -18.47
C ASN A 48 6.25 17.65 -19.26
N GLU A 49 6.45 16.54 -18.57
CA GLU A 49 6.95 15.29 -19.14
C GLU A 49 5.84 14.55 -19.94
N PRO A 50 6.17 13.95 -21.09
CA PRO A 50 5.20 13.22 -21.89
C PRO A 50 4.71 11.96 -21.15
N LEU A 51 3.47 11.56 -21.44
CA LEU A 51 2.93 10.31 -20.92
C LEU A 51 3.67 9.13 -21.58
N LEU A 52 4.33 8.30 -20.77
CA LEU A 52 4.95 7.05 -21.23
C LEU A 52 3.94 5.90 -21.24
N ASP A 53 4.31 4.80 -21.90
CA ASP A 53 3.56 3.55 -21.81
C ASP A 53 3.41 3.09 -20.34
N VAL A 54 2.26 2.49 -20.03
CA VAL A 54 1.86 2.09 -18.67
C VAL A 54 2.90 1.17 -18.03
N ALA A 55 3.41 0.18 -18.79
CA ALA A 55 4.36 -0.78 -18.25
C ALA A 55 5.71 -0.13 -17.92
N THR A 56 6.19 0.76 -18.78
CA THR A 56 7.44 1.51 -18.55
C THR A 56 7.32 2.48 -17.39
N ASN A 57 6.18 3.17 -17.25
CA ASN A 57 5.92 4.07 -16.13
C ASN A 57 5.89 3.30 -14.80
N LEU A 58 5.12 2.21 -14.70
CA LEU A 58 5.01 1.43 -13.45
C LEU A 58 6.34 0.84 -13.00
N ALA A 59 7.17 0.35 -13.92
CA ALA A 59 8.51 -0.14 -13.59
C ALA A 59 9.41 0.97 -13.03
N GLY A 60 9.31 2.19 -13.56
CA GLY A 60 10.03 3.36 -13.07
C GLY A 60 9.58 3.79 -11.68
N VAL A 61 8.26 3.83 -11.44
CA VAL A 61 7.64 4.22 -10.17
C VAL A 61 8.00 3.24 -9.06
N PHE A 62 7.79 1.94 -9.27
CA PHE A 62 8.05 0.93 -8.23
C PHE A 62 9.51 0.50 -8.12
N GLY A 63 10.34 0.75 -9.14
CA GLY A 63 11.75 0.39 -9.15
C GLY A 63 12.62 1.21 -8.20
N GLN A 64 12.11 2.34 -7.69
CA GLN A 64 12.83 3.19 -6.72
C GLN A 64 12.81 2.61 -5.30
N GLU A 65 11.84 1.74 -5.02
CA GLU A 65 11.64 1.13 -3.72
C GLU A 65 12.59 -0.06 -3.53
N HIS A 66 13.74 0.20 -2.92
CA HIS A 66 14.57 -0.87 -2.36
C HIS A 66 13.87 -1.42 -1.12
N GLY A 67 13.03 -2.44 -1.32
CA GLY A 67 12.42 -3.16 -0.22
C GLY A 67 13.52 -3.65 0.72
N GLY A 68 13.62 -3.04 1.90
CA GLY A 68 14.40 -3.55 3.02
C GLY A 68 13.76 -4.87 3.42
N GLY A 69 14.14 -5.95 2.75
CA GLY A 69 13.57 -7.27 2.93
C GLY A 69 13.60 -7.59 4.41
N SER A 70 12.42 -7.89 4.97
CA SER A 70 12.36 -8.39 6.34
C SER A 70 13.27 -9.62 6.40
N ALA A 71 14.21 -9.67 7.35
CA ALA A 71 15.04 -10.86 7.60
C ALA A 71 14.21 -12.04 8.17
N ARG A 72 12.92 -12.06 7.88
CA ARG A 72 11.95 -13.01 8.38
C ARG A 72 12.09 -14.32 7.61
N PRO A 73 11.99 -15.47 8.30
CA PRO A 73 11.85 -16.75 7.65
C PRO A 73 10.69 -16.73 6.64
N PRO A 74 10.82 -17.44 5.50
CA PRO A 74 9.71 -17.60 4.55
C PRO A 74 8.46 -18.12 5.26
N ARG A 75 7.32 -17.47 5.01
CA ARG A 75 6.00 -17.89 5.50
C ARG A 75 4.92 -17.45 4.53
N GLU A 76 3.75 -18.09 4.61
CA GLU A 76 2.57 -17.66 3.88
C GLU A 76 2.06 -16.33 4.46
N THR A 77 1.89 -15.33 3.60
CA THR A 77 1.40 -13.99 3.94
C THR A 77 0.23 -13.60 3.04
N ILE A 78 -0.58 -14.58 2.64
CA ILE A 78 -1.74 -14.35 1.77
C ILE A 78 -2.81 -13.63 2.58
N ILE A 79 -3.19 -12.43 2.12
CA ILE A 79 -4.27 -11.64 2.69
C ILE A 79 -5.45 -11.68 1.70
N SER A 80 -6.66 -11.92 2.21
CA SER A 80 -7.87 -11.91 1.38
C SER A 80 -8.15 -10.52 0.84
N GLY A 81 -8.68 -10.44 -0.40
CA GLY A 81 -9.20 -9.18 -0.95
C GLY A 81 -10.34 -8.61 -0.12
N ASP A 82 -11.14 -9.47 0.51
CA ASP A 82 -12.26 -9.07 1.38
C ASP A 82 -11.81 -8.66 2.80
N HIS A 83 -10.50 -8.56 3.06
CA HIS A 83 -10.02 -8.15 4.38
C HIS A 83 -10.45 -6.70 4.68
N PRO A 84 -10.97 -6.38 5.88
CA PRO A 84 -11.51 -5.05 6.18
C PRO A 84 -10.58 -3.87 5.85
N LEU A 85 -9.28 -4.00 6.17
CA LEU A 85 -8.28 -2.97 5.84
C LEU A 85 -8.03 -2.81 4.33
N VAL A 86 -8.21 -3.87 3.53
CA VAL A 86 -8.08 -3.79 2.07
C VAL A 86 -9.27 -3.02 1.51
N LEU A 87 -10.49 -3.38 1.94
CA LEU A 87 -11.70 -2.68 1.56
C LEU A 87 -11.67 -1.20 1.98
N GLU A 88 -11.15 -0.88 3.17
CA GLU A 88 -11.00 0.50 3.64
C GLU A 88 -10.10 1.32 2.71
N LEU A 89 -8.95 0.76 2.31
CA LEU A 89 -8.05 1.40 1.35
C LEU A 89 -8.70 1.54 -0.04
N GLU A 90 -9.46 0.55 -0.49
CA GLU A 90 -10.17 0.59 -1.77
C GLU A 90 -11.21 1.71 -1.80
N HIS A 91 -12.07 1.81 -0.77
CA HIS A 91 -13.05 2.90 -0.66
C HIS A 91 -12.35 4.27 -0.63
N LEU A 92 -11.26 4.42 0.13
CA LEU A 92 -10.47 5.66 0.12
C LEU A 92 -9.96 5.99 -1.30
N CYS A 93 -9.46 5.00 -2.04
CA CYS A 93 -9.01 5.21 -3.41
C CYS A 93 -10.16 5.58 -4.36
N GLU A 94 -11.34 4.99 -4.17
CA GLU A 94 -12.54 5.34 -4.94
C GLU A 94 -12.98 6.78 -4.69
N ASP A 95 -13.06 7.19 -3.42
CA ASP A 95 -13.41 8.55 -3.01
C ASP A 95 -12.43 9.60 -3.55
N LEU A 96 -11.14 9.24 -3.64
CA LEU A 96 -10.09 10.07 -4.24
C LEU A 96 -10.08 10.05 -5.77
N GLY A 97 -10.95 9.27 -6.42
CA GLY A 97 -11.03 9.19 -7.88
C GLY A 97 -9.84 8.48 -8.53
N PHE A 98 -9.15 7.60 -7.79
CA PHE A 98 -7.90 6.97 -8.22
C PHE A 98 -8.06 6.13 -9.50
N GLY A 99 -9.27 5.61 -9.76
CA GLY A 99 -9.60 4.91 -11.02
C GLY A 99 -9.44 5.77 -12.28
N SER A 100 -9.40 7.10 -12.12
CA SER A 100 -9.22 8.08 -13.19
C SER A 100 -8.04 9.03 -12.92
N ILE A 101 -6.99 8.55 -12.25
CA ILE A 101 -5.87 9.38 -11.78
C ILE A 101 -5.22 10.25 -12.87
N ARG A 102 -5.15 9.75 -14.11
CA ARG A 102 -4.59 10.48 -15.26
C ARG A 102 -5.40 11.70 -15.68
N THR A 103 -6.67 11.77 -15.29
CA THR A 103 -7.60 12.86 -15.63
C THR A 103 -8.01 13.70 -14.43
N LEU A 104 -7.62 13.32 -13.21
CA LEU A 104 -7.76 14.18 -12.03
C LEU A 104 -7.04 15.50 -12.28
N ASP A 105 -7.51 16.61 -11.71
CA ASP A 105 -6.77 17.88 -11.75
C ASP A 105 -5.62 17.89 -10.72
N GLU A 106 -4.77 18.92 -10.78
CA GLU A 106 -3.61 19.03 -9.87
C GLU A 106 -4.03 19.11 -8.39
N THR A 107 -5.13 19.81 -8.11
CA THR A 107 -5.65 19.96 -6.75
C THR A 107 -6.08 18.62 -6.18
N SER A 108 -6.82 17.83 -6.95
CA SER A 108 -7.28 16.49 -6.57
C SER A 108 -6.11 15.51 -6.40
N LEU A 109 -5.07 15.60 -7.24
CA LEU A 109 -3.84 14.82 -7.08
C LEU A 109 -3.11 15.14 -5.77
N ARG A 110 -3.01 16.42 -5.41
CA ARG A 110 -2.41 16.84 -4.13
C ARG A 110 -3.22 16.33 -2.93
N THR A 111 -4.54 16.43 -2.99
CA THR A 111 -5.42 15.86 -1.96
C THR A 111 -5.22 14.35 -1.83
N ALA A 112 -5.15 13.61 -2.94
CA ALA A 112 -4.92 12.18 -2.90
C ALA A 112 -3.56 11.81 -2.28
N ILE A 113 -2.51 12.56 -2.59
CA ILE A 113 -1.17 12.40 -1.99
C ILE A 113 -1.24 12.64 -0.48
N ASP A 114 -1.91 13.70 -0.04
CA ASP A 114 -1.99 14.06 1.37
C ASP A 114 -2.81 13.04 2.17
N GLU A 115 -3.92 12.54 1.63
CA GLU A 115 -4.74 11.50 2.28
C GLU A 115 -4.02 10.16 2.37
N LEU A 116 -3.31 9.72 1.32
CA LEU A 116 -2.59 8.45 1.30
C LEU A 116 -1.27 8.46 2.10
N ALA A 117 -0.76 9.64 2.46
CA ALA A 117 0.47 9.78 3.23
C ALA A 117 0.26 9.82 4.76
N LYS A 118 -1.00 9.84 5.22
CA LYS A 118 -1.36 9.77 6.65
C LYS A 118 -1.10 8.39 7.24
#